data_AF-A0A8W8NJZ3-F1
#
_entry.id   AF-A0A8W8NJZ3-F1
#
_cell.length_a   1.000
_cell.length_b   1.000
_cell.length_c   1.000
_cell.angle_alpha   90.00
_cell.angle_beta   90.00
_cell.angle_gamma   90.00
#
_symmetry.space_group_name_H-M   'P 1'
#
loop_
_entity.id
_entity.type
_entity.pdbx_description
1 polymer ?
#
loop_
_entity_poly.entity_id
_entity_poly.type
_entity_poly.pdbx_seq_one_letter_code
_entity_poly.pdbx_strand_id
1 'polypeptide(L)'
;IDSRRRGGFLRNTGKAQSSKSLCTLIRKNVQYSKTLQKRFPNSITTVLYEDIAKNPMDLSNKLYRDLDLEYSDNFKEWIFNHTSAGTPNNSYYGTVRSNSSKTSQSWRKRLSFKDVKIIEDECGDVIDLLGFRKVIDVEDQKNTDQTLKVRDVDL
;
A
#
# COMPACT_ATOMS: atom_id res chain seq x y z
N ILE A 1 -5.29 -0.59 7.67
CA ILE A 1 -6.22 -0.31 8.80
C ILE A 1 -5.55 0.45 9.92
N ASP A 2 -4.41 -0.04 10.43
CA ASP A 2 -3.68 0.62 11.52
C ASP A 2 -3.38 2.12 11.26
N SER A 3 -2.77 2.44 10.11
CA SER A 3 -2.48 3.84 9.76
C SER A 3 -3.77 4.66 9.78
N ARG A 4 -4.81 4.21 9.08
CA ARG A 4 -6.12 4.90 9.04
C ARG A 4 -6.72 5.14 10.43
N ARG A 5 -6.56 4.21 11.39
CA ARG A 5 -7.00 4.44 12.78
C ARG A 5 -6.19 5.54 13.47
N ARG A 6 -4.86 5.51 13.36
CA ARG A 6 -3.97 6.52 13.97
C ARG A 6 -4.21 7.92 13.43
N GLY A 7 -4.58 8.03 12.16
CA GLY A 7 -4.93 9.31 11.53
C GLY A 7 -6.39 9.73 11.71
N GLY A 8 -7.18 9.03 12.53
CA GLY A 8 -8.59 9.39 12.75
C GLY A 8 -9.51 9.15 11.55
N PHE A 9 -9.06 8.42 10.53
CA PHE A 9 -9.84 8.14 9.32
C PHE A 9 -10.84 6.98 9.48
N LEU A 10 -10.81 6.27 10.62
CA LEU A 10 -11.77 5.22 10.95
C LEU A 10 -12.68 5.68 12.07
N ARG A 11 -13.99 5.43 11.93
CA ARG A 11 -14.96 5.59 13.03
C ARG A 11 -14.54 4.74 14.22
N ASN A 12 -14.90 5.17 15.44
CA ASN A 12 -14.59 4.48 16.69
C ASN A 12 -15.40 3.17 16.84
N THR A 13 -15.10 2.21 15.97
CA THR A 13 -15.75 0.89 15.84
C THR A 13 -14.70 -0.20 16.01
N GLY A 14 -15.15 -1.43 16.30
CA GLY A 14 -14.26 -2.59 16.45
C GLY A 14 -13.39 -2.85 15.21
N LYS A 15 -12.24 -3.52 15.41
CA LYS A 15 -11.31 -3.86 14.32
C LYS A 15 -11.99 -4.64 13.20
N ALA A 16 -12.81 -5.65 13.50
CA ALA A 16 -13.54 -6.43 12.51
C ALA A 16 -14.42 -5.54 11.62
N GLN A 17 -15.29 -4.72 12.21
CA GLN A 17 -16.17 -3.81 11.46
C GLN A 17 -15.40 -2.79 10.62
N SER A 18 -14.33 -2.22 11.17
CA SER A 18 -13.44 -1.31 10.43
C SER A 18 -12.76 -2.01 9.25
N SER A 19 -12.34 -3.26 9.43
CA SER A 19 -11.73 -4.10 8.39
C SER A 19 -12.71 -4.37 7.27
N LYS A 20 -13.89 -4.89 7.62
CA LYS A 20 -14.99 -5.17 6.69
C LYS A 20 -15.36 -3.96 5.85
N SER A 21 -15.49 -2.79 6.49
CA SER A 21 -15.84 -1.54 5.80
C SER A 21 -14.76 -1.11 4.80
N LEU A 22 -13.48 -1.14 5.22
CA LEU A 22 -12.38 -0.77 4.36
C LEU A 22 -12.19 -1.75 3.20
N CYS A 23 -12.27 -3.05 3.46
CA CYS A 23 -12.08 -4.09 2.45
C CYS A 23 -13.23 -4.08 1.43
N THR A 24 -14.44 -3.74 1.87
CA THR A 24 -15.56 -3.43 0.95
C THR A 24 -15.27 -2.25 0.04
N LEU A 25 -14.68 -1.18 0.57
CA LEU A 25 -14.26 -0.04 -0.25
C LEU A 25 -13.16 -0.42 -1.25
N ILE A 26 -12.13 -1.16 -0.82
CA ILE A 26 -11.05 -1.60 -1.71
C ILE A 26 -11.57 -2.47 -2.84
N ARG A 27 -12.46 -3.44 -2.53
CA ARG A 27 -13.16 -4.27 -3.53
C ARG A 27 -13.82 -3.41 -4.61
N LYS A 28 -14.60 -2.41 -4.18
CA LYS A 28 -15.27 -1.47 -5.09
C LYS A 28 -14.27 -0.66 -5.90
N ASN A 29 -13.21 -0.14 -5.29
CA ASN A 29 -12.17 0.64 -5.97
C ASN A 29 -11.48 -0.17 -7.07
N VAL A 30 -11.15 -1.44 -6.81
CA VAL A 30 -10.57 -2.33 -7.82
C VAL A 30 -11.54 -2.54 -8.99
N GLN A 31 -12.81 -2.83 -8.71
CA GLN A 31 -13.83 -2.98 -9.75
C GLN A 31 -14.04 -1.70 -10.58
N TYR A 32 -14.07 -0.55 -9.91
CA TYR A 32 -14.16 0.74 -10.58
C TYR A 32 -12.94 1.03 -11.44
N SER A 33 -11.72 0.75 -10.95
CA SER A 33 -10.51 0.96 -11.73
C SER A 33 -10.52 0.13 -13.02
N LYS A 34 -10.88 -1.16 -12.92
CA LYS A 34 -11.06 -2.04 -14.09
C LYS A 34 -12.09 -1.52 -15.08
N THR A 35 -13.18 -0.95 -14.57
CA THR A 35 -14.23 -0.38 -15.42
C THR A 35 -13.74 0.89 -16.12
N LEU A 36 -13.03 1.76 -15.41
CA LEU A 36 -12.47 3.00 -15.94
C LEU A 36 -11.38 2.73 -16.97
N GLN A 37 -10.49 1.77 -16.75
CA GLN A 37 -9.47 1.37 -17.72
C GLN A 37 -10.07 0.84 -19.02
N LYS A 38 -11.14 0.03 -18.92
CA LYS A 38 -11.86 -0.44 -20.11
C LYS A 38 -12.50 0.70 -20.90
N ARG A 39 -12.98 1.74 -20.19
CA ARG A 39 -13.64 2.90 -20.79
C ARG A 39 -12.64 3.94 -21.34
N PHE A 40 -11.50 4.08 -20.68
CA PHE A 40 -10.46 5.06 -20.99
C PHE A 40 -9.11 4.34 -21.05
N PRO A 41 -8.86 3.58 -22.14
CA PRO A 41 -7.63 2.83 -22.28
C PRO A 41 -6.42 3.77 -22.25
N ASN A 42 -5.36 3.36 -21.56
CA ASN A 42 -4.12 4.12 -21.38
C ASN A 42 -4.26 5.46 -20.61
N SER A 43 -5.43 5.79 -20.05
CA SER A 43 -5.62 7.04 -19.28
C SER A 43 -5.77 6.82 -17.77
N ILE A 44 -5.83 5.56 -17.33
CA ILE A 44 -6.05 5.18 -15.93
C ILE A 44 -4.98 4.17 -15.53
N THR A 45 -4.14 4.55 -14.57
CA THR A 45 -3.12 3.66 -13.99
C THR A 45 -3.47 3.36 -12.54
N THR A 46 -3.69 2.08 -12.20
CA THR A 46 -3.83 1.65 -10.80
C THR A 46 -2.44 1.42 -10.20
N VAL A 47 -2.19 1.99 -9.03
CA VAL A 47 -0.95 1.76 -8.28
C VAL A 47 -1.27 1.27 -6.89
N LEU A 48 -0.65 0.15 -6.51
CA LEU A 48 -0.64 -0.30 -5.12
C LEU A 48 0.41 0.49 -4.34
N TYR A 49 0.02 0.92 -3.15
CA TYR A 49 0.90 1.69 -2.27
C TYR A 49 2.18 0.91 -1.93
N GLU A 50 2.07 -0.40 -1.75
CA GLU A 50 3.18 -1.29 -1.44
C GLU A 50 4.20 -1.34 -2.58
N ASP A 51 3.75 -1.27 -3.84
CA ASP A 51 4.63 -1.34 -5.01
C ASP A 51 5.42 -0.04 -5.19
N ILE A 52 4.76 1.11 -5.08
CA ILE A 52 5.46 2.41 -5.17
C ILE A 52 6.37 2.65 -3.97
N ALA A 53 5.98 2.17 -2.79
CA ALA A 53 6.83 2.26 -1.61
C ALA A 53 8.06 1.34 -1.70
N LYS A 54 7.97 0.21 -2.42
CA LYS A 54 9.11 -0.70 -2.62
C LYS A 54 10.06 -0.17 -3.67
N ASN A 55 9.55 0.30 -4.81
CA ASN A 55 10.32 0.73 -5.98
C ASN A 55 9.94 2.17 -6.41
N PRO A 56 10.19 3.18 -5.57
CA PRO A 56 9.69 4.54 -5.80
C PRO A 56 10.24 5.18 -7.07
N MET A 57 11.51 4.93 -7.41
CA MET A 57 12.14 5.50 -8.60
C MET A 57 11.50 4.93 -9.88
N ASP A 58 11.51 3.60 -10.02
CA ASP A 58 11.04 2.93 -11.24
C ASP A 58 9.56 3.14 -11.48
N LEU A 59 8.72 3.03 -10.44
CA LEU A 59 7.29 3.18 -10.60
C LEU A 59 6.89 4.64 -10.84
N SER A 60 7.60 5.61 -10.27
CA SER A 60 7.37 7.04 -10.60
C SER A 60 7.77 7.37 -12.03
N ASN A 61 8.90 6.83 -12.51
CA ASN A 61 9.31 6.97 -13.92
C ASN A 61 8.26 6.38 -14.86
N LYS A 62 7.74 5.18 -14.55
CA LYS A 62 6.63 4.58 -15.32
C LYS A 62 5.41 5.48 -15.34
N LEU A 63 4.96 5.99 -14.19
CA LEU A 63 3.80 6.90 -14.12
C LEU A 63 4.00 8.18 -14.94
N TYR A 64 5.20 8.75 -14.93
CA TYR A 64 5.51 9.94 -15.73
C TYR A 64 5.42 9.64 -17.23
N ARG A 65 5.92 8.47 -17.67
CA ARG A 65 5.79 8.04 -19.07
C ARG A 65 4.34 7.79 -19.47
N ASP A 66 3.55 7.16 -18.60
CA ASP A 66 2.13 6.91 -18.85
C ASP A 66 1.34 8.24 -19.00
N LEU A 67 1.82 9.33 -18.38
CA LEU A 67 1.25 10.67 -18.45
C LEU A 67 1.89 11.58 -19.50
N ASP A 68 2.85 11.08 -20.29
CA ASP A 68 3.65 11.86 -21.25
C ASP A 68 4.35 13.08 -20.61
N LEU A 69 4.90 12.87 -19.41
CA LEU A 69 5.62 13.88 -18.63
C LEU A 69 7.13 13.59 -18.60
N GLU A 70 7.94 14.65 -18.57
CA GLU A 70 9.39 14.54 -18.45
C GLU A 70 9.83 14.09 -17.05
N TYR A 71 10.57 12.97 -16.98
CA TYR A 71 11.15 12.45 -15.74
C TYR A 71 12.54 13.04 -15.47
N SER A 72 12.56 14.30 -15.03
CA SER A 72 13.77 15.12 -14.85
C SER A 72 14.67 14.65 -13.68
N ASP A 73 15.95 15.05 -13.72
CA ASP A 73 16.90 14.71 -12.66
C ASP A 73 16.56 15.35 -11.31
N ASN A 74 16.03 16.58 -11.31
CA ASN A 74 15.53 17.23 -10.10
C ASN A 74 14.40 16.42 -9.45
N PHE A 75 13.51 15.84 -10.27
CA PHE A 75 12.43 15.01 -9.75
C PHE A 75 12.95 13.66 -9.21
N LYS A 76 13.93 13.05 -9.87
CA LYS A 76 14.62 11.85 -9.36
C LYS A 76 15.22 12.10 -7.98
N GLU A 77 15.94 13.20 -7.82
CA GLU A 77 16.54 13.59 -6.54
C GLU A 77 15.46 13.85 -5.48
N TRP A 78 14.38 14.54 -5.84
CA TRP A 78 13.25 14.77 -4.95
C TRP A 78 12.63 13.46 -4.45
N ILE A 79 12.37 12.50 -5.35
CA ILE A 79 11.84 11.17 -4.98
C ILE A 79 12.81 10.47 -4.03
N PHE A 80 14.09 10.38 -4.39
CA PHE A 80 15.10 9.74 -3.57
C PHE A 80 15.15 10.33 -2.15
N ASN A 81 15.16 11.66 -2.04
CA ASN A 81 15.18 12.36 -0.76
C ASN A 81 13.92 12.12 0.09
N HIS A 82 12.75 12.00 -0.55
CA HIS A 82 11.48 11.78 0.16
C HIS A 82 11.23 10.32 0.53
N THR A 83 11.80 9.36 -0.20
CA THR A 83 11.46 7.94 -0.04
C THR A 83 12.58 7.07 0.51
N SER A 84 13.84 7.51 0.43
CA SER A 84 15.02 6.65 0.64
C SER A 84 16.18 7.30 1.39
N ALA A 85 16.40 8.62 1.23
CA ALA A 85 17.56 9.32 1.80
C ALA A 85 17.27 10.06 3.10
N GLY A 86 16.00 10.30 3.41
CA GLY A 86 15.61 11.35 4.34
C GLY A 86 15.85 11.05 5.82
N THR A 87 16.14 12.09 6.59
CA THR A 87 15.88 12.12 8.03
C THR A 87 14.37 11.96 8.23
N PRO A 88 13.89 10.98 9.01
CA PRO A 88 12.47 10.73 9.12
C PRO A 88 11.75 11.96 9.69
N ASN A 89 10.76 12.47 8.95
CA ASN A 89 9.80 13.40 9.52
C ASN A 89 8.84 12.57 10.39
N ASN A 90 8.99 12.71 11.72
CA ASN A 90 8.17 11.98 12.69
C ASN A 90 6.74 12.51 12.81
N SER A 91 6.37 13.55 12.05
CA SER A 91 4.97 13.97 11.92
C SER A 91 4.16 12.85 11.27
N TYR A 92 3.01 12.54 11.88
CA TYR A 92 2.07 11.57 11.34
C TYR A 92 1.65 11.89 9.89
N TYR A 93 1.53 13.19 9.57
CA TYR A 93 1.17 13.70 8.23
C TYR A 93 2.39 14.09 7.38
N GLY A 94 3.61 13.84 7.85
CA GLY A 94 4.81 14.11 7.06
C GLY A 94 4.84 13.27 5.79
N THR A 95 5.44 13.80 4.72
CA THR A 95 5.59 13.13 3.42
C THR A 95 6.97 12.47 3.23
N VAL A 96 7.95 12.81 4.06
CA VAL A 96 9.31 12.26 4.01
C VAL A 96 9.41 10.97 4.81
N ARG A 97 10.04 9.93 4.24
CA ARG A 97 10.36 8.66 4.89
C ARG A 97 11.84 8.36 4.72
N SER A 98 12.46 7.87 5.79
CA SER A 98 13.83 7.36 5.73
C SER A 98 13.95 6.11 4.86
N ASN A 99 12.91 5.28 4.86
CA ASN A 99 12.79 4.16 3.92
C ASN A 99 11.30 3.84 3.73
N SER A 100 10.80 4.16 2.55
CA SER A 100 9.41 3.95 2.14
C SER A 100 8.99 2.48 2.20
N SER A 101 9.85 1.56 1.74
CA SER A 101 9.61 0.11 1.80
C SER A 101 9.44 -0.37 3.24
N LYS A 102 10.37 -0.04 4.15
CA LYS A 102 10.24 -0.38 5.58
C LYS A 102 9.00 0.25 6.22
N THR A 103 8.66 1.47 5.82
CA THR A 103 7.46 2.16 6.31
C THR A 103 6.18 1.41 5.92
N SER A 104 6.08 0.99 4.66
CA SER A 104 4.91 0.24 4.15
C SER A 104 4.70 -1.07 4.91
N GLN A 105 5.77 -1.71 5.38
CA GLN A 105 5.72 -2.95 6.13
C GLN A 105 5.63 -2.78 7.65
N SER A 106 5.65 -1.55 8.18
CA SER A 106 5.72 -1.29 9.63
C SER A 106 4.57 -1.91 10.45
N TRP A 107 3.41 -2.15 9.83
CA TRP A 107 2.28 -2.80 10.46
C TRP A 107 2.61 -4.22 10.95
N ARG A 108 3.51 -4.92 10.26
CA ARG A 108 3.94 -6.30 10.59
C ARG A 108 4.51 -6.42 12.00
N LYS A 109 5.20 -5.39 12.48
CA LYS A 109 5.78 -5.36 13.83
C LYS A 109 4.89 -4.68 14.86
N ARG A 110 4.00 -3.79 14.41
CA ARG A 110 3.19 -2.95 15.30
C ARG A 110 1.84 -3.54 15.67
N LEU A 111 1.24 -4.34 14.80
CA LEU A 111 -0.01 -5.03 15.10
C LEU A 111 0.26 -6.36 15.80
N SER A 112 -0.60 -6.72 16.75
CA SER A 112 -0.59 -8.06 17.33
C SER A 112 -1.05 -9.09 16.29
N PHE A 113 -0.56 -10.32 16.39
CA PHE A 113 -0.97 -11.40 15.49
C PHE A 113 -2.48 -11.66 15.54
N LYS A 114 -3.08 -11.58 16.74
CA LYS A 114 -4.54 -11.65 16.90
C LYS A 114 -5.27 -10.57 16.10
N ASP A 115 -4.77 -9.34 16.10
CA ASP A 115 -5.37 -8.25 15.33
C ASP A 115 -5.22 -8.45 13.83
N VAL A 116 -4.06 -8.96 13.38
CA VAL A 116 -3.84 -9.30 11.98
C VAL A 116 -4.81 -10.39 11.53
N LYS A 117 -5.04 -11.42 12.34
CA LYS A 117 -5.99 -12.48 12.01
C LYS A 117 -7.42 -11.98 11.87
N ILE A 118 -7.88 -11.13 12.80
CA ILE A 118 -9.20 -10.48 12.68
C ILE A 118 -9.32 -9.69 11.36
N ILE A 119 -8.26 -9.02 10.93
CA ILE A 119 -8.24 -8.29 9.65
C ILE A 119 -8.29 -9.27 8.47
N GLU A 120 -7.46 -10.32 8.49
CA GLU A 120 -7.37 -11.32 7.42
C GLU A 120 -8.65 -12.16 7.26
N ASP A 121 -9.41 -12.35 8.32
CA ASP A 121 -10.70 -13.04 8.28
C ASP A 121 -11.76 -12.19 7.56
N GLU A 122 -11.79 -10.88 7.82
CA GLU A 122 -12.72 -9.94 7.18
C GLU A 122 -12.33 -9.54 5.75
N CYS A 123 -11.04 -9.69 5.41
CA CYS A 123 -10.45 -9.16 4.19
C CYS A 123 -9.77 -10.22 3.31
N GLY A 124 -9.93 -11.51 3.62
CA GLY A 124 -9.21 -12.59 2.93
C GLY A 124 -9.37 -12.53 1.41
N ASP A 125 -10.59 -12.30 0.94
CA ASP A 125 -10.90 -12.17 -0.47
C ASP A 125 -10.21 -10.97 -1.15
N VAL A 126 -10.08 -9.85 -0.43
CA VAL A 126 -9.34 -8.67 -0.92
C VAL A 126 -7.84 -8.92 -0.95
N ILE A 127 -7.30 -9.59 0.07
CA ILE A 127 -5.89 -9.96 0.13
C ILE A 127 -5.52 -10.82 -1.10
N ASP A 128 -6.34 -11.84 -1.39
CA ASP A 128 -6.14 -12.72 -2.54
C ASP A 128 -6.36 -11.98 -3.88
N LEU A 129 -7.38 -11.12 -3.95
CA LEU A 129 -7.69 -10.28 -5.11
C LEU A 129 -6.49 -9.40 -5.49
N LEU A 130 -5.81 -8.83 -4.50
CA LEU A 130 -4.64 -7.97 -4.67
C LEU A 130 -3.33 -8.75 -4.85
N GLY A 131 -3.38 -10.09 -4.84
CA GLY A 131 -2.22 -10.95 -5.09
C GLY A 131 -1.30 -11.13 -3.89
N PHE A 132 -1.83 -10.95 -2.68
CA PHE A 132 -1.12 -11.19 -1.43
C PHE A 132 -1.56 -12.52 -0.81
N ARG A 133 -0.73 -13.07 0.07
CA ARG A 133 -1.09 -14.17 0.97
C ARG A 133 -1.28 -13.66 2.40
N LYS A 134 -2.02 -14.43 3.18
CA LYS A 134 -2.12 -14.26 4.63
C LYS A 134 -0.81 -14.66 5.32
N VAL A 135 -0.57 -14.08 6.49
CA VAL A 135 0.53 -14.51 7.38
C VAL A 135 0.21 -15.89 7.95
N ILE A 136 1.19 -16.76 8.18
CA ILE A 136 0.92 -18.10 8.74
C ILE A 136 1.05 -18.13 10.27
N ASP A 137 2.05 -17.44 10.82
CA ASP A 137 2.35 -17.37 12.24
C ASP A 137 2.98 -16.02 12.61
N VAL A 138 3.40 -15.88 13.88
CA VAL A 138 4.00 -14.66 14.41
C VAL A 138 5.36 -14.36 13.76
N GLU A 139 6.14 -15.39 13.43
CA GLU A 139 7.46 -15.21 12.84
C GLU A 139 7.34 -14.76 11.38
N ASP A 140 6.48 -15.41 10.60
CA ASP A 140 6.15 -15.00 9.24
C ASP A 140 5.57 -13.58 9.19
N GLN A 141 4.69 -13.23 10.14
CA GLN A 141 4.20 -11.86 10.25
C GLN A 141 5.37 -10.88 10.41
N LYS A 142 6.30 -11.13 11.34
CA LYS A 142 7.39 -10.22 11.68
C LYS A 142 8.53 -10.19 10.65
N ASN A 143 8.64 -11.22 9.82
CA ASN A 143 9.66 -11.33 8.78
C ASN A 143 9.38 -10.36 7.62
N THR A 144 10.04 -9.20 7.63
CA THR A 144 9.92 -8.17 6.58
C THR A 144 10.78 -8.45 5.35
N ASP A 145 11.69 -9.41 5.43
CA ASP A 145 12.58 -9.80 4.33
C ASP A 145 11.83 -10.73 3.35
N GLN A 146 10.84 -11.47 3.86
CA GLN A 146 9.95 -12.28 3.04
C GLN A 146 8.71 -11.50 2.59
N THR A 147 8.46 -11.48 1.27
CA THR A 147 7.28 -10.85 0.68
C THR A 147 5.99 -11.62 1.00
N LEU A 148 4.92 -10.88 1.27
CA LEU A 148 3.55 -11.40 1.29
C LEU A 148 2.87 -11.29 -0.09
N LYS A 149 3.43 -10.49 -1.01
CA LYS A 149 2.94 -10.42 -2.40
C LYS A 149 3.41 -11.68 -3.13
N VAL A 150 2.46 -12.49 -3.58
CA VAL A 150 2.70 -13.78 -4.25
C VAL A 150 2.60 -13.68 -5.78
N ARG A 151 1.88 -12.67 -6.28
CA ARG A 151 1.75 -12.40 -7.72
C ARG A 151 1.51 -10.92 -7.96
N ASP A 152 1.97 -10.44 -9.12
CA ASP A 152 1.49 -9.18 -9.64
C ASP A 152 0.06 -9.35 -10.17
N VAL A 153 -0.77 -8.35 -9.93
CA VAL A 153 -2.15 -8.35 -10.38
C VAL A 153 -2.33 -7.20 -11.34
N ASP A 154 -2.87 -7.51 -12.51
CA ASP A 154 -3.35 -6.50 -13.44
C ASP A 154 -4.68 -5.94 -12.88
N LEU A 155 -4.58 -4.75 -12.30
CA LEU A 155 -5.64 -4.08 -11.54
C LEU A 155 -6.25 -2.94 -12.32
#